data_AF-C9LIT8-F1
#
_entry.id   AF-C9LIT8-F1
#
_cell.length_a   1.000
_cell.length_b   1.000
_cell.length_c   1.000
_cell.angle_alpha   90.00
_cell.angle_beta   90.00
_cell.angle_gamma   90.00
#
_symmetry.space_group_name_H-M   'P 1'
#
loop_
_entity.id
_entity.type
_entity.pdbx_description
1 polymer ?
#
loop_
_entity_poly.entity_id
_entity_poly.type
_entity_poly.pdbx_seq_one_letter_code
_entity_poly.pdbx_strand_id
1 'polypeptide(L)'
;MADVTPKQMQAQVELTLQQYLQAQKAGARKQLRQSTQAPAFSGGEGTQANPYLVKTVDDLKALSKAVEEDKNTFAGKFFRMENDINLAGVEDLRPIGNGFDRTADDPTRIRPFMGTFDGNNHSIRNFTFHNDQYAMFGFFGIVKGATIKNLTIASGKVEGDHIIGGIVGVGMDGTKIINCHTGKDYVVNCHRFYGGGIVGGLIAGAASEIADCTNDAPLTCYLGITGGLVGSNTQDGTKIERCGNRAAVKEHSTNTGGIIGQIKRSITIRDCYNTGEVSALNEQSATDGTIGGIIGNTEEAVDGSIIEITNCYQAGALIYSSPTLMDPIVPGSFPTTIFNSYYAKMEDGSSYSTGIGVDYEDMKKQEFVNKLNEDDASGIWIIKSGVNDGLPVPENNTTGIRNINQGEQASIAIVNGQIQVNGRYNTLQVYTIDGRLLPLGSQLEKGTYIVRLVSGGKTSTYKVKL
;
A
#
# COMPACT_ATOMS: atom_id res chain seq x y z
N MET A 1 -8.11 -29.10 -9.07
CA MET A 1 -7.13 -29.07 -7.98
C MET A 1 -7.92 -29.28 -6.71
N ALA A 2 -7.49 -30.14 -5.78
CA ALA A 2 -8.24 -30.34 -4.55
C ALA A 2 -8.28 -29.02 -3.75
N ASP A 3 -9.48 -28.60 -3.33
CA ASP A 3 -9.67 -27.39 -2.53
C ASP A 3 -8.93 -27.55 -1.21
N VAL A 4 -7.83 -26.81 -1.06
CA VAL A 4 -7.10 -26.70 0.21
C VAL A 4 -7.93 -25.78 1.08
N THR A 5 -8.36 -26.26 2.25
CA THR A 5 -9.18 -25.43 3.15
C THR A 5 -8.36 -24.24 3.69
N PRO A 6 -9.00 -23.10 4.05
CA PRO A 6 -8.31 -21.98 4.70
C PRO A 6 -7.42 -22.38 5.88
N LYS A 7 -7.85 -23.39 6.65
CA LYS A 7 -7.09 -23.95 7.78
C LYS A 7 -5.84 -24.74 7.35
N GLN A 8 -5.92 -25.51 6.27
CA GLN A 8 -4.76 -26.23 5.70
C GLN A 8 -3.76 -25.25 5.06
N MET A 9 -4.29 -24.21 4.42
CA MET A 9 -3.52 -23.09 3.89
C MET A 9 -2.76 -22.39 5.04
N GLN A 10 -3.44 -21.96 6.08
CA GLN A 10 -2.81 -21.33 7.24
C GLN A 10 -1.72 -22.20 7.89
N ALA A 11 -1.97 -23.51 8.05
CA ALA A 11 -0.98 -24.45 8.56
C ALA A 11 0.29 -24.49 7.68
N GLN A 12 0.16 -24.31 6.36
CA GLN A 12 1.29 -24.24 5.44
C GLN A 12 2.11 -22.96 5.60
N VAL A 13 1.46 -21.81 5.85
CA VAL A 13 2.15 -20.55 6.16
C VAL A 13 2.89 -20.66 7.49
N GLU A 14 2.21 -21.13 8.54
CA GLU A 14 2.79 -21.36 9.86
C GLU A 14 3.94 -22.37 9.81
N LEU A 15 3.81 -23.45 9.04
CA LEU A 15 4.88 -24.43 8.82
C LEU A 15 6.08 -23.77 8.11
N THR A 16 5.83 -22.98 7.06
CA THR A 16 6.88 -22.26 6.33
C THR A 16 7.64 -21.30 7.25
N LEU A 17 6.92 -20.62 8.15
CA LEU A 17 7.47 -19.70 9.14
C LEU A 17 8.21 -20.42 10.28
N GLN A 18 7.67 -21.53 10.77
CA GLN A 18 8.32 -22.34 11.80
C GLN A 18 9.62 -22.95 11.28
N GLN A 19 9.61 -23.49 10.08
CA GLN A 19 10.81 -23.97 9.39
C GLN A 19 11.84 -22.84 9.23
N TYR A 20 11.41 -21.63 8.89
CA TYR A 20 12.28 -20.45 8.86
C TYR A 20 12.91 -20.14 10.23
N LEU A 21 12.10 -20.06 11.29
CA LEU A 21 12.59 -19.76 12.63
C LEU A 21 13.57 -20.84 13.15
N GLN A 22 13.33 -22.10 12.81
CA GLN A 22 14.25 -23.20 13.13
C GLN A 22 15.57 -23.10 12.34
N ALA A 23 15.51 -22.79 11.04
CA ALA A 23 16.70 -22.59 10.20
C ALA A 23 17.56 -21.40 10.68
N GLN A 24 16.95 -20.31 11.13
CA GLN A 24 17.66 -19.15 11.70
C GLN A 24 18.39 -19.50 13.00
N LYS A 25 17.77 -20.28 13.88
CA LYS A 25 18.40 -20.78 15.12
C LYS A 25 19.59 -21.71 14.81
N ALA A 26 19.50 -22.52 13.75
CA ALA A 26 20.59 -23.38 13.30
C ALA A 26 21.73 -22.61 12.59
N GLY A 27 21.39 -21.52 11.87
CA GLY A 27 22.32 -20.71 11.07
C GLY A 27 23.15 -19.67 11.84
N ALA A 28 22.77 -19.35 13.09
CA ALA A 28 23.46 -18.36 13.94
C ALA A 28 24.94 -18.67 14.26
N ARG A 29 25.51 -19.80 13.78
CA ARG A 29 26.90 -20.20 13.97
C ARG A 29 27.85 -19.98 12.78
N LYS A 30 27.39 -19.47 11.63
CA LYS A 30 28.29 -19.09 10.52
C LYS A 30 28.08 -17.65 10.11
N GLN A 31 29.04 -16.79 10.43
CA GLN A 31 29.11 -15.41 9.96
C GLN A 31 28.90 -15.37 8.43
N LEU A 32 27.83 -14.69 8.00
CA LEU A 32 27.56 -14.36 6.60
C LEU A 32 28.72 -13.50 6.08
N ARG A 33 29.46 -14.02 5.10
CA ARG A 33 30.52 -13.28 4.42
C ARG A 33 29.88 -12.13 3.63
N GLN A 34 30.23 -10.89 3.98
CA GLN A 34 29.93 -9.70 3.18
C GLN A 34 30.62 -9.86 1.80
N SER A 35 29.90 -9.59 0.71
CA SER A 35 30.52 -9.46 -0.61
C SER A 35 31.54 -8.30 -0.57
N THR A 36 32.70 -8.48 -1.20
CA THR A 36 33.82 -7.52 -1.17
C THR A 36 33.68 -6.36 -2.15
N GLN A 37 32.54 -6.25 -2.84
CA GLN A 37 32.25 -5.14 -3.74
C GLN A 37 30.83 -4.67 -3.47
N ALA A 38 30.70 -3.49 -2.83
CA ALA A 38 29.41 -2.87 -2.62
C ALA A 38 28.75 -2.62 -3.99
N PRO A 39 27.44 -2.85 -4.15
CA PRO A 39 26.74 -2.49 -5.37
C PRO A 39 26.99 -1.01 -5.65
N ALA A 40 27.25 -0.67 -6.91
CA ALA A 40 27.50 0.71 -7.31
C ALA A 40 26.17 1.48 -7.31
N PHE A 41 25.74 1.93 -6.13
CA PHE A 41 24.68 2.91 -5.98
C PHE A 41 25.18 4.29 -6.43
N SER A 42 24.26 5.21 -6.69
CA SER A 42 24.53 6.58 -7.13
C SER A 42 25.21 7.51 -6.10
N GLY A 43 25.79 6.94 -5.04
CA GLY A 43 26.56 7.60 -4.00
C GLY A 43 26.27 7.04 -2.60
N GLY A 44 27.03 7.54 -1.62
CA GLY A 44 26.85 7.24 -0.20
C GLY A 44 27.56 5.98 0.30
N GLU A 45 27.62 5.85 1.63
CA GLU A 45 28.33 4.78 2.33
C GLU A 45 27.38 3.85 3.13
N GLY A 46 26.07 4.12 3.02
CA GLY A 46 25.02 3.39 3.73
C GLY A 46 24.98 3.67 5.23
N THR A 47 25.57 4.77 5.70
CA THR A 47 25.44 5.22 7.09
C THR A 47 24.24 6.17 7.23
N GLN A 48 23.77 6.43 8.46
CA GLN A 48 22.66 7.36 8.65
C GLN A 48 22.97 8.78 8.16
N ALA A 49 24.21 9.25 8.37
CA ALA A 49 24.66 10.57 7.91
C ALA A 49 24.98 10.62 6.41
N ASN A 50 25.29 9.47 5.81
CA ASN A 50 25.66 9.33 4.41
C ASN A 50 25.02 8.06 3.81
N PRO A 51 23.68 8.07 3.59
CA PRO A 51 22.93 6.90 3.12
C PRO A 51 23.30 6.57 1.68
N TYR A 52 23.14 5.30 1.28
CA TYR A 52 23.21 4.93 -0.13
C TYR A 52 22.12 5.68 -0.92
N LEU A 53 22.52 6.35 -2.00
CA LEU A 53 21.62 7.18 -2.80
C LEU A 53 20.96 6.36 -3.89
N VAL A 54 19.63 6.36 -3.91
CA VAL A 54 18.80 5.70 -4.92
C VAL A 54 18.24 6.79 -5.84
N LYS A 55 18.89 7.01 -6.99
CA LYS A 55 18.52 8.04 -7.97
C LYS A 55 17.84 7.48 -9.22
N THR A 56 18.10 6.20 -9.53
CA THR A 56 17.82 5.59 -10.82
C THR A 56 17.19 4.21 -10.67
N VAL A 57 16.64 3.70 -11.78
CA VAL A 57 16.18 2.31 -11.87
C VAL A 57 17.31 1.33 -11.57
N ASP A 58 18.53 1.61 -12.04
CA ASP A 58 19.68 0.72 -11.85
C ASP A 58 20.09 0.62 -10.38
N ASP A 59 19.93 1.69 -9.58
CA ASP A 59 20.14 1.63 -8.14
C ASP A 59 19.15 0.67 -7.45
N LEU A 60 17.88 0.69 -7.87
CA LEU A 60 16.86 -0.23 -7.36
C LEU A 60 17.16 -1.68 -7.77
N LYS A 61 17.56 -1.90 -9.02
CA LYS A 61 17.98 -3.23 -9.50
C LYS A 61 19.20 -3.73 -8.72
N ALA A 62 20.18 -2.86 -8.48
CA ALA A 62 21.36 -3.17 -7.69
C ALA A 62 20.99 -3.56 -6.26
N LEU A 63 20.05 -2.84 -5.63
CA LEU A 63 19.54 -3.19 -4.30
C LEU A 63 18.83 -4.55 -4.31
N SER A 64 17.90 -4.76 -5.24
CA SER A 64 17.18 -6.04 -5.40
C SER A 64 18.15 -7.20 -5.54
N LYS A 65 19.10 -7.07 -6.48
CA LYS A 65 20.12 -8.09 -6.76
C LYS A 65 21.01 -8.37 -5.54
N ALA A 66 21.44 -7.34 -4.83
CA ALA A 66 22.32 -7.50 -3.68
C ALA A 66 21.64 -8.22 -2.51
N VAL A 67 20.36 -7.96 -2.27
CA VAL A 67 19.60 -8.71 -1.25
C VAL A 67 19.43 -10.16 -1.68
N GLU A 68 19.10 -10.37 -2.95
CA GLU A 68 18.71 -11.68 -3.47
C GLU A 68 19.89 -12.62 -3.75
N GLU A 69 20.82 -12.19 -4.59
CA GLU A 69 21.94 -12.97 -5.11
C GLU A 69 23.16 -12.89 -4.18
N ASP A 70 23.52 -11.67 -3.74
CA ASP A 70 24.70 -11.45 -2.90
C ASP A 70 24.45 -11.76 -1.41
N LYS A 71 23.20 -12.09 -1.06
CA LYS A 71 22.76 -12.42 0.31
C LYS A 71 23.03 -11.29 1.30
N ASN A 72 23.08 -10.05 0.82
CA ASN A 72 23.33 -8.88 1.65
C ASN A 72 22.01 -8.36 2.21
N THR A 73 21.77 -8.59 3.51
CA THR A 73 20.52 -8.15 4.15
C THR A 73 20.47 -6.64 4.38
N PHE A 74 21.60 -5.95 4.30
CA PHE A 74 21.74 -4.53 4.62
C PHE A 74 21.34 -4.15 6.06
N ALA A 75 21.45 -5.09 7.00
CA ALA A 75 21.23 -4.79 8.42
C ALA A 75 22.08 -3.59 8.88
N GLY A 76 21.43 -2.59 9.48
CA GLY A 76 22.08 -1.36 9.95
C GLY A 76 22.52 -0.38 8.85
N LYS A 77 22.14 -0.61 7.59
CA LYS A 77 22.43 0.28 6.47
C LYS A 77 21.23 1.16 6.10
N PHE A 78 21.52 2.32 5.54
CA PHE A 78 20.54 3.36 5.21
C PHE A 78 20.55 3.65 3.71
N PHE A 79 19.36 3.78 3.14
CA PHE A 79 19.10 4.16 1.75
C PHE A 79 18.21 5.40 1.73
N ARG A 80 18.44 6.29 0.78
CA ARG A 80 17.59 7.45 0.54
C ARG A 80 17.33 7.64 -0.95
N MET A 81 16.05 7.77 -1.33
CA MET A 81 15.70 8.19 -2.67
C MET A 81 15.97 9.68 -2.88
N GLU A 82 16.45 10.02 -4.06
CA GLU A 82 16.74 11.40 -4.46
C GLU A 82 15.86 11.87 -5.63
N ASN A 83 15.12 10.95 -6.24
CA ASN A 83 14.23 11.21 -7.37
C ASN A 83 13.03 10.27 -7.34
N ASP A 84 11.94 10.69 -7.99
CA ASP A 84 10.89 9.75 -8.38
C ASP A 84 11.40 8.79 -9.47
N ILE A 85 11.08 7.50 -9.34
CA ILE A 85 11.59 6.45 -10.23
C ILE A 85 10.46 5.88 -11.10
N ASN A 86 10.72 5.77 -12.41
CA ASN A 86 9.81 5.16 -13.37
C ASN A 86 10.24 3.74 -13.71
N LEU A 87 9.34 2.78 -13.55
CA LEU A 87 9.58 1.39 -13.90
C LEU A 87 8.86 0.96 -15.19
N ALA A 88 8.33 1.89 -15.98
CA ALA A 88 7.74 1.58 -17.27
C ALA A 88 8.75 0.88 -18.19
N GLY A 89 8.42 -0.33 -18.65
CA GLY A 89 9.28 -1.16 -19.50
C GLY A 89 10.43 -1.86 -18.77
N VAL A 90 10.46 -1.84 -17.44
CA VAL A 90 11.43 -2.57 -16.63
C VAL A 90 10.85 -3.96 -16.33
N GLU A 91 11.47 -5.01 -16.87
CA GLU A 91 10.98 -6.40 -16.76
C GLU A 91 11.78 -7.25 -15.76
N ASP A 92 12.98 -6.80 -15.40
CA ASP A 92 14.00 -7.55 -14.64
C ASP A 92 14.17 -7.06 -13.19
N LEU A 93 13.24 -6.25 -12.68
CA LEU A 93 13.24 -5.85 -11.27
C LEU A 93 12.35 -6.80 -10.46
N ARG A 94 12.97 -7.55 -9.54
CA ARG A 94 12.24 -8.37 -8.57
C ARG A 94 11.94 -7.58 -7.29
N PRO A 95 10.90 -7.96 -6.54
CA PRO A 95 10.67 -7.47 -5.19
C PRO A 95 11.92 -7.55 -4.30
N ILE A 96 12.21 -6.45 -3.60
CA ILE A 96 13.40 -6.34 -2.75
C ILE A 96 13.18 -7.22 -1.50
N GLY A 97 14.05 -8.23 -1.37
CA GLY A 97 13.96 -9.25 -0.35
C GLY A 97 12.87 -10.27 -0.66
N ASN A 98 13.23 -11.53 -0.85
CA ASN A 98 12.30 -12.55 -1.34
C ASN A 98 12.74 -13.97 -0.94
N GLY A 99 11.87 -14.94 -1.28
CA GLY A 99 12.11 -16.37 -1.09
C GLY A 99 12.17 -17.16 -2.40
N PHE A 100 12.33 -16.50 -3.55
CA PHE A 100 12.01 -17.07 -4.86
C PHE A 100 13.02 -18.12 -5.33
N ASP A 101 12.57 -19.03 -6.19
CA ASP A 101 13.38 -20.05 -6.89
C ASP A 101 14.31 -20.88 -5.99
N ARG A 102 13.93 -21.09 -4.72
CA ARG A 102 14.76 -21.78 -3.71
C ARG A 102 13.98 -22.88 -3.03
N THR A 103 14.66 -24.00 -2.80
CA THR A 103 14.07 -25.21 -2.22
C THR A 103 13.90 -25.06 -0.70
N ALA A 104 12.99 -25.84 -0.12
CA ALA A 104 12.65 -25.76 1.30
C ALA A 104 13.85 -26.07 2.22
N ASP A 105 14.81 -26.86 1.74
CA ASP A 105 16.03 -27.27 2.44
C ASP A 105 17.18 -26.24 2.38
N ASP A 106 17.11 -25.17 1.55
CA ASP A 106 18.06 -24.06 1.65
C ASP A 106 17.77 -23.26 2.94
N PRO A 107 18.65 -23.32 3.96
CA PRO A 107 18.43 -22.63 5.24
C PRO A 107 18.49 -21.11 5.10
N THR A 108 18.88 -20.64 3.92
CA THR A 108 19.03 -19.25 3.56
C THR A 108 18.03 -18.82 2.48
N ARG A 109 17.03 -19.66 2.17
CA ARG A 109 16.05 -19.41 1.11
C ARG A 109 15.29 -18.10 1.25
N ILE A 110 15.10 -17.62 2.48
CA ILE A 110 14.51 -16.30 2.76
C ILE A 110 15.64 -15.26 2.82
N ARG A 111 15.56 -14.26 1.94
CA ARG A 111 16.48 -13.13 1.84
C ARG A 111 15.78 -11.87 2.31
N PRO A 112 15.65 -11.60 3.61
CA PRO A 112 14.96 -10.40 4.05
C PRO A 112 15.82 -9.16 3.80
N PHE A 113 15.18 -8.05 3.46
CA PHE A 113 15.80 -6.74 3.62
C PHE A 113 15.69 -6.31 5.09
N MET A 114 16.80 -5.84 5.66
CA MET A 114 16.93 -5.47 7.08
C MET A 114 17.46 -4.04 7.28
N GLY A 115 17.50 -3.24 6.20
CA GLY A 115 17.99 -1.87 6.24
C GLY A 115 16.89 -0.85 6.54
N THR A 116 17.29 0.43 6.50
CA THR A 116 16.36 1.56 6.46
C THR A 116 16.27 2.08 5.04
N PHE A 117 15.08 2.10 4.46
CA PHE A 117 14.79 2.70 3.16
C PHE A 117 13.92 3.95 3.34
N ASP A 118 14.52 5.11 3.09
CA ASP A 118 13.84 6.41 3.11
C ASP A 118 13.49 6.82 1.68
N GLY A 119 12.21 6.76 1.31
CA GLY A 119 11.73 7.27 0.04
C GLY A 119 11.85 8.80 -0.07
N ASN A 120 12.15 9.52 1.03
CA ASN A 120 12.33 10.97 1.04
C ASN A 120 11.18 11.75 0.37
N ASN A 121 9.95 11.23 0.53
CA ASN A 121 8.72 11.70 -0.08
C ASN A 121 8.69 11.60 -1.62
N HIS A 122 9.54 10.77 -2.20
CA HIS A 122 9.50 10.41 -3.62
C HIS A 122 8.59 9.21 -3.87
N SER A 123 8.27 9.05 -5.16
CA SER A 123 7.39 8.02 -5.66
C SER A 123 8.09 7.04 -6.60
N ILE A 124 7.62 5.80 -6.59
CA ILE A 124 7.91 4.79 -7.60
C ILE A 124 6.64 4.58 -8.41
N ARG A 125 6.74 4.65 -9.74
CA ARG A 125 5.59 4.54 -10.66
C ARG A 125 5.77 3.41 -11.65
N ASN A 126 4.66 2.88 -12.14
CA ASN A 126 4.58 1.74 -13.05
C ASN A 126 5.27 0.48 -12.51
N PHE A 127 5.29 0.28 -11.19
CA PHE A 127 5.79 -0.96 -10.61
C PHE A 127 4.82 -2.09 -10.95
N THR A 128 5.27 -3.06 -11.74
CA THR A 128 4.47 -4.22 -12.11
C THR A 128 5.21 -5.49 -11.74
N PHE A 129 4.53 -6.38 -11.02
CA PHE A 129 5.09 -7.70 -10.71
C PHE A 129 3.96 -8.72 -10.58
N HIS A 130 4.08 -9.83 -11.30
CA HIS A 130 3.16 -10.95 -11.24
C HIS A 130 3.92 -12.25 -10.97
N ASN A 131 3.51 -12.99 -9.94
CA ASN A 131 4.00 -14.34 -9.73
C ASN A 131 2.98 -15.25 -9.02
N ASP A 132 2.61 -16.36 -9.67
CA ASP A 132 1.69 -17.35 -9.10
C ASP A 132 2.38 -18.52 -8.38
N GLN A 133 3.71 -18.65 -8.51
CA GLN A 133 4.47 -19.77 -7.96
C GLN A 133 5.04 -19.47 -6.58
N TYR A 134 5.34 -18.21 -6.33
CA TYR A 134 6.01 -17.78 -5.11
C TYR A 134 5.10 -16.91 -4.25
N ALA A 135 5.34 -17.00 -2.95
CA ALA A 135 4.61 -16.28 -1.94
C ALA A 135 5.40 -15.05 -1.45
N MET A 136 4.69 -14.11 -0.82
CA MET A 136 5.25 -13.04 0.01
C MET A 136 5.90 -11.92 -0.78
N PHE A 137 5.09 -11.13 -1.50
CA PHE A 137 5.63 -9.95 -2.17
C PHE A 137 4.78 -8.69 -2.20
N GLY A 138 5.50 -7.58 -2.32
CA GLY A 138 5.06 -6.24 -2.68
C GLY A 138 6.20 -5.58 -3.44
N PHE A 139 6.37 -4.27 -3.33
CA PHE A 139 7.62 -3.64 -3.79
C PHE A 139 8.85 -4.19 -3.02
N PHE A 140 8.70 -4.32 -1.70
CA PHE A 140 9.53 -5.17 -0.86
C PHE A 140 8.82 -6.50 -0.64
N GLY A 141 9.54 -7.60 -0.79
CA GLY A 141 8.94 -8.91 -0.57
C GLY A 141 8.87 -9.26 0.91
N ILE A 142 10.03 -9.56 1.49
CA ILE A 142 10.19 -9.91 2.90
C ILE A 142 11.15 -8.92 3.54
N VAL A 143 10.72 -8.29 4.63
CA VAL A 143 11.54 -7.40 5.45
C VAL A 143 11.58 -7.88 6.90
N LYS A 144 12.69 -7.64 7.58
CA LYS A 144 12.89 -8.06 8.98
C LYS A 144 13.63 -6.99 9.78
N GLY A 145 12.99 -6.45 10.82
CA GLY A 145 13.53 -5.33 11.61
C GLY A 145 13.89 -4.11 10.75
N ALA A 146 13.30 -4.00 9.57
CA ALA A 146 13.59 -2.93 8.63
C ALA A 146 12.74 -1.71 8.92
N THR A 147 13.17 -0.54 8.44
CA THR A 147 12.34 0.67 8.41
C THR A 147 12.13 1.10 6.97
N ILE A 148 10.88 1.10 6.50
CA ILE A 148 10.51 1.67 5.20
C ILE A 148 9.70 2.93 5.48
N LYS A 149 10.14 4.08 4.97
CA LYS A 149 9.46 5.35 5.25
C LYS A 149 9.43 6.33 4.10
N ASN A 150 8.48 7.26 4.14
CA ASN A 150 8.35 8.38 3.20
C ASN A 150 8.30 7.95 1.73
N LEU A 151 7.62 6.85 1.43
CA LEU A 151 7.63 6.23 0.10
C LEU A 151 6.20 6.13 -0.45
N THR A 152 6.02 6.51 -1.72
CA THR A 152 4.76 6.27 -2.44
C THR A 152 4.95 5.28 -3.59
N ILE A 153 4.15 4.23 -3.64
CA ILE A 153 3.98 3.41 -4.86
C ILE A 153 2.79 3.97 -5.63
N ALA A 154 3.06 4.80 -6.63
CA ALA A 154 2.06 5.67 -7.25
C ALA A 154 1.19 4.96 -8.30
N SER A 155 1.73 3.97 -9.02
CA SER A 155 1.03 3.29 -10.11
C SER A 155 1.65 1.94 -10.48
N GLY A 156 0.88 1.12 -11.20
CA GLY A 156 1.26 -0.20 -11.68
C GLY A 156 0.34 -1.31 -11.16
N LYS A 157 0.85 -2.53 -11.04
CA LYS A 157 0.08 -3.68 -10.55
C LYS A 157 0.97 -4.70 -9.87
N VAL A 158 0.63 -5.11 -8.64
CA VAL A 158 1.20 -6.30 -8.03
C VAL A 158 0.14 -7.39 -7.93
N GLU A 159 0.49 -8.60 -8.34
CA GLU A 159 -0.45 -9.73 -8.40
C GLU A 159 0.26 -11.04 -8.05
N GLY A 160 -0.34 -11.87 -7.21
CA GLY A 160 0.19 -13.20 -6.95
C GLY A 160 -0.68 -14.10 -6.11
N ASP A 161 -0.22 -15.33 -5.94
CA ASP A 161 -1.07 -16.38 -5.40
C ASP A 161 -1.20 -16.36 -3.87
N HIS A 162 -0.23 -15.81 -3.12
CA HIS A 162 -0.24 -15.90 -1.65
C HIS A 162 -0.23 -14.53 -0.97
N ILE A 163 0.72 -14.29 -0.06
CA ILE A 163 0.76 -13.08 0.78
C ILE A 163 1.23 -11.89 -0.06
N ILE A 164 0.30 -11.01 -0.43
CA ILE A 164 0.60 -9.83 -1.25
C ILE A 164 0.35 -8.56 -0.45
N GLY A 165 1.33 -7.67 -0.46
CA GLY A 165 1.17 -6.30 0.05
C GLY A 165 1.45 -5.29 -1.04
N GLY A 166 0.76 -4.16 -1.05
CA GLY A 166 1.05 -3.11 -2.03
C GLY A 166 2.50 -2.61 -1.95
N ILE A 167 3.05 -2.50 -0.74
CA ILE A 167 4.44 -2.06 -0.49
C ILE A 167 5.29 -3.19 0.09
N VAL A 168 4.80 -3.92 1.08
CA VAL A 168 5.55 -5.00 1.76
C VAL A 168 4.73 -6.29 1.74
N GLY A 169 5.28 -7.37 1.19
CA GLY A 169 4.64 -8.69 1.31
C GLY A 169 4.53 -9.15 2.76
N VAL A 170 5.68 -9.36 3.41
CA VAL A 170 5.77 -9.81 4.81
C VAL A 170 6.73 -8.92 5.61
N GLY A 171 6.23 -8.37 6.72
CA GLY A 171 7.03 -7.70 7.74
C GLY A 171 7.28 -8.59 8.95
N MET A 172 8.53 -8.69 9.39
CA MET A 172 8.93 -9.52 10.54
C MET A 172 9.70 -8.70 11.58
N ASP A 173 9.67 -9.17 12.82
CA ASP A 173 10.64 -8.82 13.87
C ASP A 173 10.88 -7.31 14.07
N GLY A 174 9.83 -6.57 14.42
CA GLY A 174 9.96 -5.13 14.71
C GLY A 174 10.07 -4.24 13.48
N THR A 175 9.44 -4.63 12.37
CA THR A 175 9.43 -3.82 11.14
C THR A 175 8.65 -2.53 11.35
N LYS A 176 9.10 -1.44 10.73
CA LYS A 176 8.44 -0.13 10.76
C LYS A 176 8.09 0.34 9.36
N ILE A 177 6.82 0.63 9.11
CA ILE A 177 6.34 1.22 7.85
C ILE A 177 5.68 2.56 8.18
N ILE A 178 6.34 3.66 7.83
CA ILE A 178 5.99 4.99 8.33
C ILE A 178 5.84 5.99 7.18
N ASN A 179 4.73 6.72 7.10
CA ASN A 179 4.51 7.70 6.04
C ASN A 179 4.66 7.08 4.63
N CYS A 180 3.99 5.95 4.41
CA CYS A 180 4.05 5.18 3.17
C CYS A 180 2.66 5.06 2.54
N HIS A 181 2.60 5.18 1.21
CA HIS A 181 1.33 5.31 0.50
C HIS A 181 1.29 4.47 -0.77
N THR A 182 0.11 3.96 -1.12
CA THR A 182 -0.19 3.45 -2.47
C THR A 182 -1.14 4.41 -3.17
N GLY A 183 -0.90 4.66 -4.46
CA GLY A 183 -1.70 5.58 -5.27
C GLY A 183 -2.90 4.92 -5.94
N LYS A 184 -3.90 5.72 -6.31
CA LYS A 184 -5.12 5.30 -7.01
C LYS A 184 -4.91 4.61 -8.36
N ASP A 185 -3.77 4.86 -9.00
CA ASP A 185 -3.39 4.30 -10.30
C ASP A 185 -2.56 2.99 -10.12
N TYR A 186 -2.48 2.47 -8.90
CA TYR A 186 -1.87 1.20 -8.53
C TYR A 186 -2.94 0.16 -8.19
N VAL A 187 -2.69 -1.12 -8.45
CA VAL A 187 -3.62 -2.22 -8.16
C VAL A 187 -2.90 -3.31 -7.39
N VAL A 188 -3.56 -3.85 -6.36
CA VAL A 188 -3.05 -4.97 -5.55
C VAL A 188 -4.01 -6.15 -5.69
N ASN A 189 -3.50 -7.27 -6.20
CA ASN A 189 -4.25 -8.51 -6.35
C ASN A 189 -3.57 -9.64 -5.59
N CYS A 190 -4.36 -10.42 -4.86
CA CYS A 190 -3.93 -11.64 -4.19
C CYS A 190 -4.92 -12.76 -4.53
N HIS A 191 -4.44 -13.98 -4.80
CA HIS A 191 -5.38 -15.08 -5.05
C HIS A 191 -5.71 -15.84 -3.77
N ARG A 192 -4.79 -15.93 -2.80
CA ARG A 192 -4.98 -16.72 -1.57
C ARG A 192 -4.28 -16.12 -0.34
N PHE A 193 -4.69 -16.56 0.85
CA PHE A 193 -4.11 -16.25 2.15
C PHE A 193 -4.31 -14.81 2.62
N TYR A 194 -3.42 -13.88 2.29
CA TYR A 194 -3.41 -12.54 2.88
C TYR A 194 -3.15 -11.46 1.82
N GLY A 195 -4.04 -10.48 1.75
CA GLY A 195 -3.86 -9.27 0.95
C GLY A 195 -3.90 -8.01 1.81
N GLY A 196 -2.94 -7.10 1.60
CA GLY A 196 -2.94 -5.80 2.25
C GLY A 196 -2.59 -4.66 1.32
N GLY A 197 -3.28 -3.53 1.43
CA GLY A 197 -2.98 -2.36 0.61
C GLY A 197 -1.56 -1.82 0.84
N ILE A 198 -1.04 -1.97 2.06
CA ILE A 198 0.35 -1.62 2.42
C ILE A 198 1.17 -2.87 2.73
N VAL A 199 0.70 -3.72 3.67
CA VAL A 199 1.41 -4.91 4.15
C VAL A 199 0.55 -6.16 4.02
N GLY A 200 1.04 -7.20 3.33
CA GLY A 200 0.31 -8.46 3.23
C GLY A 200 0.16 -9.16 4.59
N GLY A 201 1.26 -9.35 5.32
CA GLY A 201 1.22 -9.92 6.67
C GLY A 201 2.34 -9.43 7.59
N LEU A 202 1.99 -9.21 8.86
CA LEU A 202 2.92 -8.94 9.96
C LEU A 202 3.11 -10.22 10.77
N ILE A 203 4.27 -10.84 10.61
CA ILE A 203 4.45 -12.23 11.00
C ILE A 203 5.75 -12.45 11.75
N ALA A 204 5.63 -13.14 12.89
CA ALA A 204 6.73 -13.58 13.76
C ALA A 204 7.65 -12.48 14.31
N GLY A 205 8.19 -12.71 15.50
CA GLY A 205 9.13 -11.80 16.17
C GLY A 205 8.46 -10.65 16.89
N ALA A 206 9.24 -9.59 17.13
CA ALA A 206 8.79 -8.40 17.83
C ALA A 206 7.66 -7.64 17.09
N ALA A 207 6.87 -6.89 17.86
CA ALA A 207 5.79 -6.02 17.39
C ALA A 207 6.24 -5.04 16.30
N SER A 208 5.47 -4.96 15.21
CA SER A 208 5.70 -3.98 14.14
C SER A 208 4.91 -2.69 14.36
N GLU A 209 5.32 -1.64 13.66
CA GLU A 209 4.70 -0.31 13.69
C GLU A 209 4.30 0.12 12.27
N ILE A 210 3.01 0.37 12.07
CA ILE A 210 2.48 0.95 10.85
C ILE A 210 1.91 2.32 11.21
N ALA A 211 2.48 3.40 10.67
CA ALA A 211 2.07 4.74 11.03
C ALA A 211 1.99 5.69 9.85
N ASP A 212 1.04 6.62 9.88
CA ASP A 212 0.93 7.71 8.90
C ASP A 212 0.81 7.19 7.45
N CYS A 213 0.24 6.00 7.26
CA CYS A 213 0.15 5.33 5.96
C CYS A 213 -1.24 5.46 5.34
N THR A 214 -1.31 5.50 4.00
CA THR A 214 -2.61 5.49 3.30
C THR A 214 -2.66 4.54 2.11
N ASN A 215 -3.75 3.81 1.98
CA ASN A 215 -4.06 3.01 0.79
C ASN A 215 -5.09 3.71 -0.10
N ASP A 216 -4.70 4.05 -1.33
CA ASP A 216 -5.61 4.45 -2.41
C ASP A 216 -5.68 3.40 -3.54
N ALA A 217 -4.86 2.35 -3.48
CA ALA A 217 -4.86 1.29 -4.47
C ALA A 217 -6.03 0.32 -4.21
N PRO A 218 -6.93 0.09 -5.19
CA PRO A 218 -7.91 -0.98 -5.07
C PRO A 218 -7.22 -2.32 -4.84
N LEU A 219 -7.77 -3.09 -3.90
CA LEU A 219 -7.27 -4.37 -3.44
C LEU A 219 -8.33 -5.44 -3.69
N THR A 220 -7.97 -6.53 -4.37
CA THR A 220 -8.86 -7.67 -4.60
C THR A 220 -8.19 -8.99 -4.24
N CYS A 221 -8.86 -9.78 -3.40
CA CYS A 221 -8.44 -11.11 -2.99
C CYS A 221 -9.50 -12.17 -3.31
N TYR A 222 -9.10 -13.32 -3.85
CA TYR A 222 -10.08 -14.34 -4.25
C TYR A 222 -10.40 -15.38 -3.16
N LEU A 223 -9.39 -15.87 -2.43
CA LEU A 223 -9.53 -16.92 -1.42
C LEU A 223 -8.65 -16.61 -0.19
N GLY A 224 -8.94 -15.52 0.51
CA GLY A 224 -8.07 -15.08 1.59
C GLY A 224 -8.72 -14.13 2.59
N ILE A 225 -7.86 -13.57 3.42
CA ILE A 225 -8.16 -12.52 4.38
C ILE A 225 -7.55 -11.23 3.85
N THR A 226 -8.34 -10.16 3.88
CA THR A 226 -7.95 -8.91 3.22
C THR A 226 -8.12 -7.72 4.14
N GLY A 227 -7.10 -6.87 4.20
CA GLY A 227 -7.16 -5.61 4.94
C GLY A 227 -6.79 -4.43 4.05
N GLY A 228 -7.51 -3.31 4.16
CA GLY A 228 -7.17 -2.11 3.39
C GLY A 228 -5.75 -1.60 3.64
N LEU A 229 -5.17 -1.84 4.81
CA LEU A 229 -3.74 -1.64 5.06
C LEU A 229 -2.97 -2.94 5.29
N VAL A 230 -3.43 -3.77 6.23
CA VAL A 230 -2.71 -4.98 6.68
C VAL A 230 -3.58 -6.21 6.49
N GLY A 231 -3.12 -7.23 5.76
CA GLY A 231 -3.89 -8.46 5.61
C GLY A 231 -4.07 -9.21 6.94
N SER A 232 -2.98 -9.62 7.58
CA SER A 232 -3.02 -10.35 8.86
C SER A 232 -1.90 -9.93 9.82
N ASN A 233 -2.21 -9.87 11.12
CA ASN A 233 -1.24 -9.67 12.20
C ASN A 233 -1.15 -10.89 13.12
N THR A 234 0.04 -11.46 13.25
CA THR A 234 0.33 -12.55 14.20
C THR A 234 1.35 -12.15 15.28
N GLN A 235 1.77 -10.89 15.31
CA GLN A 235 2.74 -10.34 16.26
C GLN A 235 2.01 -9.72 17.46
N ASP A 236 2.58 -9.87 18.65
CA ASP A 236 1.99 -9.38 19.89
C ASP A 236 2.47 -7.94 20.18
N GLY A 237 1.52 -7.01 20.31
CA GLY A 237 1.79 -5.60 20.61
C GLY A 237 2.00 -4.72 19.37
N THR A 238 1.60 -5.17 18.17
CA THR A 238 1.65 -4.37 16.94
C THR A 238 0.86 -3.07 17.10
N LYS A 239 1.31 -1.99 16.45
CA LYS A 239 0.61 -0.70 16.43
C LYS A 239 0.27 -0.29 15.00
N ILE A 240 -0.98 0.11 14.78
CA ILE A 240 -1.45 0.76 13.56
C ILE A 240 -2.01 2.13 13.95
N GLU A 241 -1.32 3.20 13.56
CA GLU A 241 -1.64 4.55 14.02
C GLU A 241 -1.75 5.55 12.87
N ARG A 242 -2.71 6.48 12.94
CA ARG A 242 -2.85 7.56 11.97
C ARG A 242 -2.88 7.04 10.53
N CYS A 243 -3.61 5.97 10.28
CA CYS A 243 -3.64 5.28 8.99
C CYS A 243 -5.00 5.39 8.30
N GLY A 244 -5.02 5.31 6.97
CA GLY A 244 -6.25 5.49 6.20
C GLY A 244 -6.40 4.53 5.02
N ASN A 245 -7.55 3.90 4.87
CA ASN A 245 -7.93 3.25 3.61
C ASN A 245 -9.00 4.09 2.90
N ARG A 246 -8.72 4.45 1.64
CA ARG A 246 -9.66 5.18 0.76
C ARG A 246 -10.07 4.35 -0.45
N ALA A 247 -9.45 3.18 -0.64
CA ALA A 247 -9.64 2.34 -1.80
C ALA A 247 -10.65 1.22 -1.52
N ALA A 248 -11.27 0.71 -2.59
CA ALA A 248 -12.10 -0.49 -2.49
C ALA A 248 -11.25 -1.70 -2.08
N VAL A 249 -11.73 -2.45 -1.09
CA VAL A 249 -11.20 -3.72 -0.62
C VAL A 249 -12.23 -4.80 -0.92
N LYS A 250 -11.88 -5.73 -1.80
CA LYS A 250 -12.80 -6.77 -2.28
C LYS A 250 -12.25 -8.15 -1.96
N GLU A 251 -13.08 -8.98 -1.37
CA GLU A 251 -12.75 -10.36 -1.08
C GLU A 251 -13.92 -11.28 -1.45
N HIS A 252 -13.62 -12.43 -2.03
CA HIS A 252 -14.61 -13.32 -2.63
C HIS A 252 -14.97 -14.54 -1.76
N SER A 253 -14.41 -14.70 -0.56
CA SER A 253 -14.58 -15.89 0.29
C SER A 253 -15.02 -15.61 1.73
N THR A 254 -14.16 -15.07 2.59
CA THR A 254 -14.28 -15.21 4.04
C THR A 254 -14.15 -13.88 4.79
N ASN A 255 -13.00 -13.22 4.82
CA ASN A 255 -12.72 -12.24 5.88
C ASN A 255 -12.11 -10.93 5.35
N THR A 256 -12.80 -9.80 5.60
CA THR A 256 -12.35 -8.50 5.08
C THR A 256 -12.47 -7.37 6.09
N GLY A 257 -11.38 -6.64 6.29
CA GLY A 257 -11.32 -5.43 7.12
C GLY A 257 -10.96 -4.19 6.30
N GLY A 258 -11.57 -3.05 6.59
CA GLY A 258 -11.16 -1.78 5.97
C GLY A 258 -9.76 -1.31 6.38
N ILE A 259 -9.28 -1.67 7.57
CA ILE A 259 -7.88 -1.41 8.01
C ILE A 259 -7.08 -2.70 8.06
N ILE A 260 -7.55 -3.69 8.82
CA ILE A 260 -6.86 -4.96 9.02
C ILE A 260 -7.79 -6.15 8.81
N GLY A 261 -7.35 -7.12 8.01
CA GLY A 261 -8.17 -8.29 7.70
C GLY A 261 -8.34 -9.23 8.90
N GLN A 262 -7.25 -9.61 9.56
CA GLN A 262 -7.29 -10.52 10.72
C GLN A 262 -6.27 -10.17 11.79
N ILE A 263 -6.67 -10.39 13.05
CA ILE A 263 -5.83 -10.25 14.23
C ILE A 263 -5.75 -11.59 14.97
N LYS A 264 -4.53 -12.03 15.27
CA LYS A 264 -4.28 -13.23 16.10
C LYS A 264 -3.67 -12.95 17.47
N ARG A 265 -3.15 -11.74 17.67
CA ARG A 265 -2.45 -11.31 18.90
C ARG A 265 -2.71 -9.84 19.20
N SER A 266 -2.30 -9.39 20.38
CA SER A 266 -2.60 -8.04 20.86
C SER A 266 -2.17 -6.96 19.87
N ILE A 267 -3.01 -5.94 19.72
CA ILE A 267 -2.80 -4.85 18.77
C ILE A 267 -3.50 -3.58 19.26
N THR A 268 -2.88 -2.43 18.98
CA THR A 268 -3.50 -1.11 19.14
C THR A 268 -3.75 -0.51 17.76
N ILE A 269 -5.00 -0.12 17.50
CA ILE A 269 -5.42 0.62 16.31
C ILE A 269 -5.91 1.99 16.76
N ARG A 270 -5.22 3.05 16.36
CA ARG A 270 -5.47 4.40 16.85
C ARG A 270 -5.50 5.42 15.72
N ASP A 271 -6.43 6.36 15.78
CA ASP A 271 -6.52 7.45 14.81
C ASP A 271 -6.61 6.97 13.36
N CYS A 272 -7.33 5.86 13.12
CA CYS A 272 -7.41 5.23 11.80
C CYS A 272 -8.79 5.42 11.16
N TYR A 273 -8.84 5.44 9.84
CA TYR A 273 -10.10 5.55 9.12
C TYR A 273 -10.19 4.66 7.90
N ASN A 274 -11.40 4.19 7.60
CA ASN A 274 -11.71 3.63 6.31
C ASN A 274 -12.90 4.36 5.65
N THR A 275 -12.64 4.93 4.48
CA THR A 275 -13.66 5.53 3.59
C THR A 275 -13.82 4.74 2.30
N GLY A 276 -12.95 3.77 2.06
CA GLY A 276 -13.05 2.83 0.95
C GLY A 276 -14.17 1.80 1.16
N GLU A 277 -14.81 1.40 0.07
CA GLU A 277 -15.74 0.27 0.05
C GLU A 277 -15.05 -0.99 0.58
N VAL A 278 -15.71 -1.73 1.46
CA VAL A 278 -15.29 -3.07 1.89
C VAL A 278 -16.35 -4.04 1.42
N SER A 279 -15.93 -5.09 0.71
CA SER A 279 -16.86 -6.08 0.17
C SER A 279 -16.43 -7.52 0.40
N ALA A 280 -17.39 -8.34 0.84
CA ALA A 280 -17.26 -9.77 1.09
C ALA A 280 -18.51 -10.50 0.55
N LEU A 281 -18.50 -10.80 -0.75
CA LEU A 281 -19.67 -11.29 -1.50
C LEU A 281 -19.86 -12.81 -1.50
N ASN A 282 -19.04 -13.53 -0.71
CA ASN A 282 -19.11 -14.98 -0.55
C ASN A 282 -19.32 -15.77 -1.87
N GLU A 283 -18.64 -15.35 -2.94
CA GLU A 283 -18.79 -15.97 -4.26
C GLU A 283 -18.24 -17.41 -4.30
N GLN A 284 -17.47 -17.78 -3.28
CA GLN A 284 -16.85 -19.10 -3.11
C GLN A 284 -17.64 -20.02 -2.17
N SER A 285 -18.86 -19.66 -1.78
CA SER A 285 -19.74 -20.47 -0.93
C SER A 285 -19.12 -20.86 0.43
N ALA A 286 -18.31 -19.98 1.01
CA ALA A 286 -17.87 -20.10 2.39
C ALA A 286 -19.06 -20.11 3.36
N THR A 287 -18.88 -20.82 4.46
CA THR A 287 -19.92 -21.08 5.46
C THR A 287 -19.91 -20.06 6.61
N ASP A 288 -18.85 -19.27 6.70
CA ASP A 288 -18.45 -18.46 7.84
C ASP A 288 -17.53 -17.32 7.35
N GLY A 289 -18.14 -16.25 6.88
CA GLY A 289 -17.42 -15.03 6.51
C GLY A 289 -17.61 -13.94 7.55
N THR A 290 -16.63 -13.06 7.70
CA THR A 290 -16.74 -11.85 8.51
C THR A 290 -16.26 -10.62 7.75
N ILE A 291 -16.99 -9.52 7.90
CA ILE A 291 -16.60 -8.24 7.32
C ILE A 291 -16.69 -7.16 8.39
N GLY A 292 -15.70 -6.28 8.42
CA GLY A 292 -15.78 -5.07 9.23
C GLY A 292 -15.06 -3.87 8.66
N GLY A 293 -15.51 -2.69 9.06
CA GLY A 293 -14.98 -1.43 8.54
C GLY A 293 -13.57 -1.12 9.04
N ILE A 294 -13.20 -1.59 10.25
CA ILE A 294 -11.83 -1.46 10.77
C ILE A 294 -11.14 -2.83 10.77
N ILE A 295 -11.69 -3.80 11.51
CA ILE A 295 -11.15 -5.15 11.63
C ILE A 295 -12.07 -6.14 10.92
N GLY A 296 -11.50 -7.04 10.12
CA GLY A 296 -12.26 -8.07 9.42
C GLY A 296 -12.58 -9.29 10.27
N ASN A 297 -11.62 -9.81 11.06
CA ASN A 297 -11.78 -11.04 11.83
C ASN A 297 -10.91 -11.03 13.11
N THR A 298 -11.50 -11.50 14.22
CA THR A 298 -10.83 -11.67 15.53
C THR A 298 -10.95 -13.09 16.09
N GLU A 299 -11.56 -14.02 15.36
CA GLU A 299 -11.90 -15.36 15.88
C GLU A 299 -10.66 -16.23 16.15
N GLU A 300 -9.54 -15.92 15.50
CA GLU A 300 -8.26 -16.58 15.73
C GLU A 300 -7.35 -15.85 16.74
N ALA A 301 -7.87 -14.84 17.42
CA ALA A 301 -7.13 -14.17 18.48
C ALA A 301 -6.85 -15.16 19.63
N VAL A 302 -5.57 -15.22 20.05
CA VAL A 302 -5.15 -16.07 21.16
C VAL A 302 -5.73 -15.54 22.46
N ASP A 303 -6.30 -16.41 23.30
CA ASP A 303 -6.82 -16.05 24.62
C ASP A 303 -5.83 -15.18 25.42
N GLY A 304 -6.35 -14.09 25.99
CA GLY A 304 -5.55 -13.09 26.70
C GLY A 304 -4.93 -11.99 25.83
N SER A 305 -5.09 -12.06 24.50
CA SER A 305 -4.73 -10.94 23.62
C SER A 305 -5.60 -9.72 23.91
N ILE A 306 -5.01 -8.52 23.81
CA ILE A 306 -5.70 -7.25 24.02
C ILE A 306 -5.84 -6.53 22.69
N ILE A 307 -7.08 -6.24 22.28
CA ILE A 307 -7.39 -5.45 21.08
C ILE A 307 -7.95 -4.10 21.53
N GLU A 308 -7.25 -3.03 21.16
CA GLU A 308 -7.64 -1.65 21.47
C GLU A 308 -7.91 -0.87 20.18
N ILE A 309 -9.10 -0.27 20.09
CA ILE A 309 -9.50 0.60 18.98
C ILE A 309 -9.89 1.95 19.54
N THR A 310 -9.15 2.99 19.17
CA THR A 310 -9.36 4.34 19.71
C THR A 310 -9.36 5.39 18.60
N ASN A 311 -10.27 6.36 18.66
CA ASN A 311 -10.34 7.48 17.71
C ASN A 311 -10.43 7.01 16.25
N CYS A 312 -11.18 5.94 15.96
CA CYS A 312 -11.26 5.39 14.61
C CYS A 312 -12.62 5.67 13.97
N TYR A 313 -12.69 5.69 12.63
CA TYR A 313 -14.00 5.71 11.98
C TYR A 313 -14.11 4.89 10.69
N GLN A 314 -15.31 4.38 10.47
CA GLN A 314 -15.73 3.75 9.22
C GLN A 314 -16.76 4.62 8.50
N ALA A 315 -16.53 4.96 7.23
CA ALA A 315 -17.50 5.68 6.41
C ALA A 315 -17.65 5.11 4.99
N GLY A 316 -16.85 4.09 4.63
CA GLY A 316 -17.00 3.38 3.36
C GLY A 316 -18.21 2.44 3.35
N ALA A 317 -18.73 2.16 2.16
CA ALA A 317 -19.80 1.19 1.98
C ALA A 317 -19.34 -0.22 2.43
N LEU A 318 -20.25 -0.97 3.05
CA LEU A 318 -20.02 -2.34 3.50
C LEU A 318 -20.95 -3.26 2.73
N ILE A 319 -20.41 -4.03 1.79
CA ILE A 319 -21.18 -4.86 0.86
C ILE A 319 -20.93 -6.33 1.16
N TYR A 320 -21.96 -7.08 1.51
CA TYR A 320 -21.81 -8.47 1.93
C TYR A 320 -23.02 -9.31 1.56
N SER A 321 -22.83 -10.63 1.54
CA SER A 321 -23.90 -11.60 1.32
C SER A 321 -23.92 -12.65 2.44
N SER A 322 -25.10 -13.15 2.79
CA SER A 322 -25.26 -14.22 3.79
C SER A 322 -24.45 -15.48 3.42
N PRO A 323 -23.86 -16.21 4.40
CA PRO A 323 -23.99 -16.06 5.85
C PRO A 323 -22.94 -15.13 6.51
N THR A 324 -22.32 -14.21 5.77
CA THR A 324 -21.28 -13.33 6.31
C THR A 324 -21.78 -12.44 7.45
N LEU A 325 -21.09 -12.47 8.61
CA LEU A 325 -21.31 -11.57 9.74
C LEU A 325 -20.69 -10.21 9.45
N MET A 326 -21.45 -9.14 9.71
CA MET A 326 -21.03 -7.76 9.47
C MET A 326 -21.10 -6.96 10.76
N ASP A 327 -20.03 -6.20 11.02
CA ASP A 327 -20.00 -5.12 11.99
C ASP A 327 -19.15 -3.94 11.47
N PRO A 328 -19.61 -2.69 11.54
CA PRO A 328 -18.91 -1.57 10.93
C PRO A 328 -17.55 -1.25 11.55
N ILE A 329 -17.25 -1.77 12.75
CA ILE A 329 -15.94 -1.62 13.38
C ILE A 329 -15.22 -2.97 13.45
N VAL A 330 -15.81 -3.96 14.12
CA VAL A 330 -15.19 -5.27 14.34
C VAL A 330 -16.25 -6.36 14.55
N PRO A 331 -16.30 -7.40 13.71
CA PRO A 331 -17.23 -8.51 13.89
C PRO A 331 -16.69 -9.51 14.92
N GLY A 332 -17.62 -10.20 15.60
CA GLY A 332 -17.33 -11.27 16.55
C GLY A 332 -17.41 -10.85 18.03
N SER A 333 -17.11 -11.79 18.92
CA SER A 333 -17.28 -11.64 20.38
C SER A 333 -15.96 -11.58 21.15
N PHE A 334 -14.83 -11.39 20.48
CA PHE A 334 -13.53 -11.35 21.15
C PHE A 334 -13.41 -10.08 22.01
N PRO A 335 -12.86 -10.15 23.24
CA PRO A 335 -12.70 -8.97 24.10
C PRO A 335 -11.94 -7.85 23.39
N THR A 336 -12.66 -6.77 23.07
CA THR A 336 -12.12 -5.61 22.38
C THR A 336 -12.52 -4.35 23.15
N THR A 337 -11.54 -3.51 23.46
CA THR A 337 -11.78 -2.19 24.03
C THR A 337 -11.94 -1.21 22.88
N ILE A 338 -13.12 -0.62 22.76
CA ILE A 338 -13.42 0.37 21.73
C ILE A 338 -13.78 1.68 22.39
N PHE A 339 -13.07 2.74 22.01
CA PHE A 339 -13.24 4.06 22.58
C PHE A 339 -13.22 5.12 21.48
N ASN A 340 -14.04 6.16 21.63
CA ASN A 340 -14.14 7.29 20.70
C ASN A 340 -14.14 6.87 19.21
N SER A 341 -14.89 5.83 18.86
CA SER A 341 -14.87 5.26 17.50
C SER A 341 -16.26 5.24 16.89
N TYR A 342 -16.32 5.51 15.59
CA TYR A 342 -17.54 5.92 14.90
C TYR A 342 -17.77 5.17 13.60
N TYR A 343 -19.03 5.07 13.18
CA TYR A 343 -19.36 4.61 11.85
C TYR A 343 -20.43 5.49 11.19
N ALA A 344 -20.37 5.63 9.87
CA ALA A 344 -21.46 6.18 9.09
C ALA A 344 -22.68 5.29 9.25
N LYS A 345 -23.82 5.85 9.68
CA LYS A 345 -25.05 5.07 9.86
C LYS A 345 -25.43 4.36 8.57
N MET A 346 -25.88 3.11 8.73
CA MET A 346 -26.35 2.29 7.63
C MET A 346 -27.70 2.80 7.11
N GLU A 347 -27.94 2.71 5.80
CA GLU A 347 -29.20 3.17 5.19
C GLU A 347 -30.42 2.40 5.68
N ASP A 348 -30.24 1.16 6.13
CA ASP A 348 -31.29 0.32 6.70
C ASP A 348 -31.66 0.68 8.16
N GLY A 349 -30.96 1.65 8.75
CA GLY A 349 -31.17 2.10 10.13
C GLY A 349 -30.63 1.16 11.20
N SER A 350 -29.85 0.13 10.83
CA SER A 350 -29.20 -0.76 11.78
C SER A 350 -28.20 -0.02 12.69
N SER A 351 -28.04 -0.53 13.90
CA SER A 351 -27.11 -0.01 14.89
C SER A 351 -26.27 -1.13 15.51
N TYR A 352 -25.05 -0.78 15.87
CA TYR A 352 -24.01 -1.68 16.35
C TYR A 352 -23.42 -1.16 17.65
N SER A 353 -23.15 -2.06 18.59
CA SER A 353 -22.58 -1.74 19.90
C SER A 353 -21.08 -1.42 19.85
N THR A 354 -20.42 -1.75 18.75
CA THR A 354 -18.96 -1.63 18.55
C THR A 354 -18.49 -0.23 18.15
N GLY A 355 -19.34 0.78 18.24
CA GLY A 355 -19.00 2.17 17.95
C GLY A 355 -20.23 3.07 18.01
N ILE A 356 -20.06 4.33 17.64
CA ILE A 356 -21.12 5.34 17.65
C ILE A 356 -21.53 5.68 16.21
N GLY A 357 -22.80 5.43 15.87
CA GLY A 357 -23.34 5.77 14.56
C GLY A 357 -23.51 7.28 14.37
N VAL A 358 -22.98 7.83 13.28
CA VAL A 358 -23.05 9.25 12.90
C VAL A 358 -23.57 9.35 11.47
N ASP A 359 -24.43 10.33 11.19
CA ASP A 359 -24.90 10.54 9.81
C ASP A 359 -23.72 10.95 8.92
N TYR A 360 -23.64 10.38 7.72
CA TYR A 360 -22.46 10.53 6.84
C TYR A 360 -22.09 12.01 6.57
N GLU A 361 -23.09 12.86 6.32
CA GLU A 361 -22.88 14.30 6.11
C GLU A 361 -22.47 15.04 7.39
N ASP A 362 -22.84 14.55 8.57
CA ASP A 362 -22.37 15.11 9.85
C ASP A 362 -20.90 14.76 10.11
N MET A 363 -20.42 13.61 9.60
CA MET A 363 -19.01 13.26 9.67
C MET A 363 -18.11 14.24 8.90
N LYS A 364 -18.65 14.99 7.94
CA LYS A 364 -17.91 16.02 7.18
C LYS A 364 -17.86 17.38 7.87
N LYS A 365 -18.37 17.49 9.11
CA LYS A 365 -18.46 18.76 9.83
C LYS A 365 -17.40 18.88 10.92
N GLN A 366 -17.09 20.12 11.30
CA GLN A 366 -16.09 20.42 12.33
C GLN A 366 -16.47 19.83 13.69
N GLU A 367 -17.76 19.68 13.99
CA GLU A 367 -18.24 19.04 15.21
C GLU A 367 -17.77 17.59 15.32
N PHE A 368 -17.71 16.85 14.20
CA PHE A 368 -17.20 15.49 14.19
C PHE A 368 -15.67 15.44 14.36
N VAL A 369 -14.95 16.39 13.76
CA VAL A 369 -13.50 16.57 13.99
C VAL A 369 -13.21 16.81 15.48
N ASN A 370 -14.01 17.66 16.13
CA ASN A 370 -13.84 17.96 17.55
C ASN A 370 -14.04 16.72 18.43
N LYS A 371 -14.98 15.83 18.07
CA LYS A 371 -15.17 14.53 18.75
C LYS A 371 -13.96 13.61 18.59
N LEU A 372 -13.44 13.47 17.37
CA LEU A 372 -12.25 12.65 17.12
C LEU A 372 -11.02 13.14 17.89
N ASN A 373 -10.95 14.45 18.18
CA ASN A 373 -9.87 15.08 18.94
C ASN A 373 -10.18 15.25 20.44
N GLU A 374 -11.34 14.81 20.95
CA GLU A 374 -11.81 15.16 22.30
C GLU A 374 -10.82 14.72 23.41
N ASP A 375 -10.23 13.54 23.25
CA ASP A 375 -9.29 12.96 24.21
C ASP A 375 -7.81 13.08 23.79
N ASP A 376 -7.53 13.79 22.68
CA ASP A 376 -6.19 13.98 22.16
C ASP A 376 -5.84 15.47 22.05
N ALA A 377 -5.04 15.94 23.01
CA ALA A 377 -4.56 17.32 23.05
C ALA A 377 -3.72 17.73 21.82
N SER A 378 -3.26 16.77 21.00
CA SER A 378 -2.53 17.05 19.76
C SER A 378 -3.44 17.60 18.65
N GLY A 379 -4.75 17.34 18.68
CA GLY A 379 -5.70 17.86 17.69
C GLY A 379 -5.43 17.37 16.26
N ILE A 380 -4.89 16.16 16.09
CA ILE A 380 -4.38 15.64 14.81
C ILE A 380 -5.45 15.45 13.73
N TRP A 381 -6.72 15.27 14.06
CA TRP A 381 -7.77 15.12 13.06
C TRP A 381 -8.13 16.47 12.47
N ILE A 382 -8.16 16.56 11.13
CA ILE A 382 -8.54 17.76 10.40
C ILE A 382 -9.42 17.42 9.20
N ILE A 383 -10.18 18.40 8.71
CA ILE A 383 -10.75 18.37 7.36
C ILE A 383 -9.85 19.20 6.45
N LYS A 384 -9.40 18.60 5.33
CA LYS A 384 -8.61 19.29 4.32
C LYS A 384 -9.32 19.26 2.98
N SER A 385 -9.47 20.43 2.37
CA SER A 385 -10.10 20.58 1.05
C SER A 385 -9.44 19.70 0.00
N GLY A 386 -10.25 18.95 -0.77
CA GLY A 386 -9.79 18.05 -1.83
C GLY A 386 -9.19 16.73 -1.34
N VAL A 387 -9.24 16.44 -0.04
CA VAL A 387 -8.75 15.20 0.56
C VAL A 387 -9.93 14.40 1.12
N ASN A 388 -9.93 13.09 0.87
CA ASN A 388 -10.83 12.12 1.49
C ASN A 388 -12.32 12.50 1.44
N ASP A 389 -12.75 13.10 0.32
CA ASP A 389 -14.13 13.59 0.12
C ASP A 389 -14.68 14.50 1.24
N GLY A 390 -13.79 15.28 1.87
CA GLY A 390 -14.16 16.18 2.97
C GLY A 390 -14.38 15.48 4.32
N LEU A 391 -14.17 14.17 4.40
CA LEU A 391 -14.14 13.44 5.67
C LEU A 391 -12.79 13.67 6.38
N PRO A 392 -12.76 13.68 7.73
CA PRO A 392 -11.55 13.97 8.47
C PRO A 392 -10.43 12.99 8.19
N VAL A 393 -9.19 13.47 8.22
CA VAL A 393 -7.99 12.65 8.18
C VAL A 393 -7.03 13.11 9.29
N PRO A 394 -6.13 12.24 9.79
CA PRO A 394 -4.99 12.69 10.56
C PRO A 394 -4.15 13.66 9.72
N GLU A 395 -3.60 14.71 10.33
CA GLU A 395 -2.88 15.78 9.63
C GLU A 395 -1.72 15.27 8.77
N ASN A 396 -1.05 14.20 9.19
CA ASN A 396 0.04 13.57 8.44
C ASN A 396 -0.44 12.81 7.19
N ASN A 397 -1.72 12.43 7.12
CA ASN A 397 -2.32 11.79 5.94
C ASN A 397 -2.78 12.81 4.89
N THR A 398 -2.38 14.07 5.02
CA THR A 398 -2.81 15.16 4.14
C THR A 398 -1.91 15.38 2.93
N THR A 399 -0.75 14.73 2.89
CA THR A 399 0.26 14.82 1.83
C THR A 399 0.28 13.60 0.91
N GLY A 400 -0.54 12.59 1.20
CA GLY A 400 -0.63 11.33 0.46
C GLY A 400 -1.34 11.39 -0.90
N ILE A 401 -1.43 12.54 -1.57
CA ILE A 401 -1.64 12.62 -3.03
C ILE A 401 -0.98 13.92 -3.50
N ARG A 402 0.35 13.94 -3.65
CA ARG A 402 0.80 14.62 -4.87
C ARG A 402 0.26 13.78 -6.00
N ASN A 403 -0.85 14.20 -6.61
CA ASN A 403 -0.96 14.08 -8.05
C ASN A 403 0.19 14.95 -8.55
N ILE A 404 1.43 14.41 -8.54
CA ILE A 404 2.46 14.92 -9.42
C ILE A 404 1.86 14.59 -10.76
N ASN A 405 1.29 15.62 -11.37
CA ASN A 405 0.65 15.62 -12.68
C ASN A 405 0.76 14.26 -13.39
N GLN A 406 -0.36 13.58 -13.65
CA GLN A 406 -0.43 12.80 -14.90
C GLN A 406 0.15 13.73 -15.95
N GLY A 407 1.35 13.40 -16.44
CA GLY A 407 2.42 14.37 -16.75
C GLY A 407 1.91 15.71 -17.24
N GLU A 408 2.42 16.82 -16.67
CA GLU A 408 2.12 18.21 -17.05
C GLU A 408 1.27 18.25 -18.31
N GLN A 409 -0.05 18.49 -18.17
CA GLN A 409 -0.93 18.66 -19.31
C GLN A 409 -0.20 19.59 -20.26
N ALA A 410 0.23 19.06 -21.42
CA ALA A 410 1.27 19.75 -22.15
C ALA A 410 0.69 21.11 -22.57
N SER A 411 1.29 22.18 -22.07
CA SER A 411 0.79 23.52 -22.30
C SER A 411 1.40 24.04 -23.59
N ILE A 412 0.59 24.75 -24.39
CA ILE A 412 1.02 25.29 -25.67
C ILE A 412 1.30 26.78 -25.50
N ALA A 413 2.49 27.20 -25.91
CA ALA A 413 2.87 28.59 -26.02
C ALA A 413 3.33 28.90 -27.45
N ILE A 414 3.27 30.18 -27.83
CA ILE A 414 4.00 30.67 -28.99
C ILE A 414 5.25 31.39 -28.51
N VAL A 415 6.41 30.90 -28.91
CA VAL A 415 7.71 31.48 -28.57
C VAL A 415 8.46 31.72 -29.87
N ASN A 416 8.87 32.96 -30.11
CA ASN A 416 9.59 33.38 -31.32
C ASN A 416 8.92 32.91 -32.63
N GLY A 417 7.59 33.06 -32.70
CA GLY A 417 6.80 32.69 -33.88
C GLY A 417 6.59 31.18 -34.09
N GLN A 418 6.92 30.32 -33.12
CA GLN A 418 6.74 28.86 -33.24
C GLN A 418 5.87 28.31 -32.11
N ILE A 419 5.08 27.27 -32.42
CA ILE A 419 4.39 26.47 -31.40
C ILE A 419 5.43 25.71 -30.58
N GLN A 420 5.46 25.97 -29.28
CA GLN A 420 6.19 25.18 -28.30
C GLN A 420 5.20 24.48 -27.37
N VAL A 421 5.53 23.23 -27.04
CA VAL A 421 4.77 22.41 -26.10
C VAL A 421 5.64 22.18 -24.88
N ASN A 422 5.20 22.68 -23.73
CA ASN A 422 5.83 22.42 -22.45
C ASN A 422 5.18 21.17 -21.83
N GLY A 423 5.92 20.06 -21.80
CA GLY A 423 5.45 18.76 -21.31
C GLY A 423 5.70 17.63 -22.31
N ARG A 424 5.46 16.38 -21.90
CA ARG A 424 5.60 15.20 -22.79
C ARG A 424 4.35 15.02 -23.66
N TYR A 425 4.56 14.70 -24.94
CA TYR A 425 3.50 14.38 -25.89
C TYR A 425 3.91 13.26 -26.84
N ASN A 426 2.95 12.49 -27.32
CA ASN A 426 3.12 11.44 -28.31
C ASN A 426 3.12 12.02 -29.73
N THR A 427 2.16 12.90 -30.03
CA THR A 427 2.07 13.57 -31.34
C THR A 427 1.64 15.03 -31.20
N LEU A 428 2.16 15.87 -32.08
CA LEU A 428 1.81 17.28 -32.22
C LEU A 428 1.51 17.56 -33.70
N GLN A 429 0.37 18.17 -33.97
CA GLN A 429 -0.03 18.61 -35.30
C GLN A 429 -0.52 20.05 -35.21
N VAL A 430 -0.06 20.91 -36.12
CA VAL A 430 -0.43 22.32 -36.18
C VAL A 430 -1.13 22.57 -37.50
N TYR A 431 -2.33 23.14 -37.46
CA TYR A 431 -3.13 23.45 -38.62
C TYR A 431 -3.39 24.96 -38.68
N THR A 432 -3.45 25.51 -39.89
CA THR A 432 -4.10 26.80 -40.11
C THR A 432 -5.60 26.69 -39.86
N ILE A 433 -6.29 27.82 -39.67
CA ILE A 433 -7.74 27.82 -39.36
C ILE A 433 -8.61 27.26 -40.51
N ASP A 434 -8.11 27.29 -41.74
CA ASP A 434 -8.71 26.67 -42.94
C ASP A 434 -8.36 25.18 -43.11
N GLY A 435 -7.62 24.59 -42.15
CA GLY A 435 -7.40 23.15 -42.07
C GLY A 435 -6.13 22.63 -42.75
N ARG A 436 -5.25 23.50 -43.25
CA ARG A 436 -3.96 23.08 -43.83
C ARG A 436 -2.96 22.71 -42.72
N LEU A 437 -2.43 21.49 -42.77
CA LEU A 437 -1.37 21.03 -41.85
C LEU A 437 -0.05 21.76 -42.13
N LEU A 438 0.60 22.25 -41.08
CA LEU A 438 1.92 22.88 -41.13
C LEU A 438 3.01 21.91 -40.64
N PRO A 439 4.20 21.92 -41.25
CA PRO A 439 5.38 21.22 -40.72
C PRO A 439 5.70 21.68 -39.29
N LEU A 440 6.14 20.74 -38.45
CA LEU A 440 6.60 21.06 -37.10
C LEU A 440 7.80 22.02 -37.15
N GLY A 441 7.77 23.05 -36.29
CA GLY A 441 8.79 24.11 -36.27
C GLY A 441 8.62 25.20 -37.33
N SER A 442 7.50 25.22 -38.09
CA SER A 442 7.22 26.34 -39.01
C SER A 442 7.16 27.68 -38.27
N GLN A 443 7.75 28.71 -38.86
CA GLN A 443 7.53 30.09 -38.45
C GLN A 443 6.09 30.49 -38.80
N LEU A 444 5.33 30.86 -37.79
CA LEU A 444 3.95 31.26 -37.90
C LEU A 444 3.85 32.75 -38.20
N GLU A 445 2.99 33.08 -39.15
CA GLU A 445 2.56 34.46 -39.40
C GLU A 445 1.45 34.85 -38.40
N LYS A 446 1.10 36.13 -38.35
CA LYS A 446 0.02 36.61 -37.48
C LYS A 446 -1.31 35.95 -37.91
N GLY A 447 -1.96 35.25 -36.99
CA GLY A 447 -3.08 34.40 -37.37
C GLY A 447 -3.61 33.53 -36.23
N THR A 448 -4.62 32.71 -36.56
CA THR A 448 -5.19 31.72 -35.64
C THR A 448 -4.90 30.32 -36.16
N TYR A 449 -4.49 29.44 -35.26
CA TYR A 449 -4.06 28.08 -35.54
C TYR A 449 -4.79 27.09 -34.65
N ILE A 450 -4.98 25.88 -35.17
CA ILE A 450 -5.51 24.74 -34.42
C ILE A 450 -4.35 23.81 -34.12
N VAL A 451 -4.09 23.55 -32.84
CA VAL A 451 -3.05 22.64 -32.39
C VAL A 451 -3.71 21.40 -31.81
N ARG A 452 -3.43 20.25 -32.42
CA ARG A 452 -3.88 18.95 -31.92
C ARG A 452 -2.71 18.24 -31.27
N LEU A 453 -2.91 17.84 -30.02
CA LEU A 453 -1.90 17.21 -29.19
C LEU A 453 -2.42 15.86 -28.70
N VAL A 454 -1.61 14.81 -28.82
CA VAL A 454 -1.88 13.53 -28.15
C VAL A 454 -0.86 13.36 -27.03
N SER A 455 -1.32 13.19 -25.79
CA SER A 455 -0.47 12.91 -24.63
C SER A 455 -1.13 11.85 -23.74
N GLY A 456 -0.37 10.81 -23.37
CA GLY A 456 -0.87 9.72 -22.54
C GLY A 456 -2.10 9.01 -23.15
N GLY A 457 -2.17 8.93 -24.48
CA GLY A 457 -3.30 8.33 -25.21
C GLY A 457 -4.57 9.20 -25.31
N LYS A 458 -4.60 10.40 -24.72
CA LYS A 458 -5.72 11.35 -24.83
C LYS A 458 -5.41 12.42 -25.88
N THR A 459 -6.41 12.78 -26.68
CA THR A 459 -6.33 13.87 -27.67
C THR A 459 -6.90 15.17 -27.09
N SER A 460 -6.12 16.24 -27.14
CA SER A 460 -6.55 17.61 -26.83
C SER A 460 -6.43 18.50 -28.07
N THR A 461 -7.36 19.43 -28.23
CA THR A 461 -7.36 20.39 -29.35
C THR A 461 -7.42 21.82 -28.81
N TYR A 462 -6.50 22.66 -29.27
CA TYR A 462 -6.33 24.03 -28.80
C TYR A 462 -6.46 25.00 -29.97
N LYS A 463 -7.08 26.15 -29.71
CA LYS A 463 -7.09 27.29 -30.63
C LYS A 463 -6.08 28.30 -30.12
N VAL A 464 -5.02 28.55 -30.90
CA VAL A 464 -3.92 29.43 -30.51
C VAL A 464 -3.90 30.62 -31.47
N LYS A 465 -3.68 31.83 -30.94
CA LYS A 465 -3.61 33.06 -31.72
C LYS A 465 -2.23 33.69 -31.54
N LEU A 466 -1.56 33.96 -32.65
CA LEU A 466 -0.33 34.76 -32.70
C LEU A 466 -0.65 36.23 -32.94
#